data_AF-A0A6B2Z782-F1
#
_entry.id   AF-A0A6B2Z782-F1
#
_cell.length_a   1.000
_cell.length_b   1.000
_cell.length_c   1.000
_cell.angle_alpha   90.00
_cell.angle_beta   90.00
_cell.angle_gamma   90.00
#
_symmetry.space_group_name_H-M   'P 1'
#
loop_
_entity.id
_entity.type
_entity.pdbx_description
1 polymer ?
#
loop_
_entity_poly.entity_id
_entity_poly.type
_entity_poly.pdbx_seq_one_letter_code
_entity_poly.pdbx_strand_id
1 'polypeptide(L)'
;MASGATAPYSVPAPRPARPTRQRGRRGRIAQRFVPHELRPIALRDELTELGELFRAYQQRAEPDLAVLADLHARKAKAFFAWAEATGDTALRLDAQRAEQASATVRLQHLHRIGQAPDGEGPAVARLLTASAQWDHARAVLAHVADHAPLPGPDARLLVVMLTLRTAQSGVGNLVGQDLKGLPLRDPEQLVGQLVESGWLSIAGTVEELIASRPECPTRISVPSLTPDDGDPGPFTFGKKMRPRLSGWAQRVVGEKKLRKAKTGAEARLLALALATGAEADGRLGPQGRGVELEALASWCAVDPGDLPELVDRLTAADWLAEVVVTDALLTGRLTERVLPLSCPLRPRQ
;
A
#
# COMPACT_ATOMS: atom_id res chain seq x y z
N MET A 1 -2.75 -85.52 -60.03
CA MET A 1 -1.79 -84.40 -59.88
C MET A 1 -2.37 -83.39 -58.92
N ALA A 2 -1.50 -82.84 -58.09
CA ALA A 2 -1.79 -82.18 -56.82
C ALA A 2 -2.21 -80.71 -56.96
N SER A 3 -2.87 -80.22 -55.90
CA SER A 3 -2.83 -78.85 -55.35
C SER A 3 -3.46 -77.72 -56.19
N GLY A 4 -4.21 -76.76 -55.66
CA GLY A 4 -4.54 -76.45 -54.27
C GLY A 4 -5.60 -75.33 -54.25
N ALA A 5 -6.53 -75.44 -53.31
CA ALA A 5 -7.63 -74.50 -53.11
C ALA A 5 -7.13 -73.17 -52.51
N THR A 6 -7.59 -72.04 -53.05
CA THR A 6 -7.39 -70.70 -52.50
C THR A 6 -8.36 -70.46 -51.35
N ALA A 7 -7.87 -70.59 -50.11
CA ALA A 7 -8.58 -70.17 -48.91
C ALA A 7 -8.40 -68.64 -48.71
N PRO A 8 -9.47 -67.90 -48.37
CA PRO A 8 -9.36 -66.50 -47.99
C PRO A 8 -8.65 -66.37 -46.63
N TYR A 9 -7.65 -65.50 -46.57
CA TYR A 9 -6.89 -65.16 -45.37
C TYR A 9 -7.83 -64.60 -44.28
N SER A 10 -8.15 -65.42 -43.29
CA SER A 10 -8.70 -64.99 -42.02
C SER A 10 -7.60 -64.34 -41.18
N VAL A 11 -7.66 -63.02 -41.03
CA VAL A 11 -6.74 -62.22 -40.22
C VAL A 11 -6.85 -62.64 -38.74
N PRO A 12 -5.74 -62.81 -37.99
CA PRO A 12 -5.80 -63.18 -36.58
C PRO A 12 -6.49 -62.09 -35.75
N ALA A 13 -7.35 -62.53 -34.82
CA ALA A 13 -8.00 -61.66 -33.85
C ALA A 13 -6.96 -60.84 -33.05
N PRO A 14 -7.25 -59.57 -32.71
CA PRO A 14 -6.33 -58.74 -31.96
C PRO A 14 -6.08 -59.36 -30.59
N ARG A 15 -4.80 -59.53 -30.25
CA ARG A 15 -4.39 -59.98 -28.91
C ARG A 15 -4.99 -59.03 -27.86
N PRO A 16 -5.47 -59.55 -26.71
CA PRO A 16 -5.94 -58.70 -25.62
C PRO A 16 -4.79 -57.77 -25.22
N ALA A 17 -5.09 -56.48 -25.16
CA ALA A 17 -4.16 -55.47 -24.70
C ALA A 17 -3.65 -55.88 -23.31
N ARG A 18 -2.33 -56.02 -23.18
CA ARG A 18 -1.69 -56.14 -21.86
C ARG A 18 -2.20 -54.97 -21.00
N PRO A 19 -2.57 -55.21 -19.73
CA PRO A 19 -2.94 -54.11 -18.85
C PRO A 19 -1.77 -53.14 -18.85
N THR A 20 -2.03 -51.91 -19.28
CA THR A 20 -1.13 -50.79 -19.09
C THR A 20 -0.87 -50.73 -17.60
N ARG A 21 0.31 -51.20 -17.17
CA ARG A 21 0.82 -50.93 -15.83
C ARG A 21 0.71 -49.42 -15.68
N GLN A 22 -0.28 -48.96 -14.91
CA GLN A 22 -0.33 -47.59 -14.43
C GLN A 22 1.01 -47.39 -13.72
N ARG A 23 1.97 -46.79 -14.42
CA ARG A 23 3.19 -46.29 -13.79
C ARG A 23 2.67 -45.32 -12.76
N GLY A 24 2.65 -45.75 -11.49
CA GLY A 24 2.18 -44.95 -10.38
C GLY A 24 2.75 -43.56 -10.52
N ARG A 25 1.89 -42.54 -10.52
CA ARG A 25 2.25 -41.14 -10.64
C ARG A 25 3.37 -40.88 -9.64
N ARG A 26 4.62 -40.84 -10.10
CA ARG A 26 5.76 -40.58 -9.23
C ARG A 26 5.66 -39.11 -8.85
N GLY A 27 5.25 -38.84 -7.62
CA GLY A 27 5.27 -37.50 -7.05
C GLY A 27 6.68 -36.91 -7.22
N ARG A 28 6.74 -35.66 -7.65
CA ARG A 28 8.00 -34.94 -7.83
C ARG A 28 7.91 -33.60 -7.13
N ILE A 29 8.90 -33.34 -6.29
CA ILE A 29 9.09 -32.06 -5.61
C ILE A 29 10.51 -31.56 -5.90
N ALA A 30 10.60 -30.35 -6.46
CA ALA A 30 11.83 -29.82 -7.03
C ALA A 30 12.50 -30.81 -8.02
N GLN A 31 13.73 -31.24 -7.74
CA GLN A 31 14.48 -32.17 -8.58
C GLN A 31 14.43 -33.62 -8.08
N ARG A 32 13.70 -33.92 -6.98
CA ARG A 32 13.66 -35.26 -6.37
C ARG A 32 12.37 -36.00 -6.72
N PHE A 33 12.52 -37.30 -6.96
CA PHE A 33 11.40 -38.23 -7.07
C PHE A 33 11.04 -38.74 -5.68
N VAL A 34 9.75 -38.68 -5.33
CA VAL A 34 9.24 -39.21 -4.07
C VAL A 34 9.16 -40.74 -4.19
N PRO A 35 9.85 -41.52 -3.33
CA PRO A 35 9.82 -42.97 -3.36
C PRO A 35 8.41 -43.50 -3.14
N HIS A 36 8.00 -44.49 -3.93
CA HIS A 36 6.65 -45.04 -3.84
C HIS A 36 6.40 -45.74 -2.48
N GLU A 37 7.45 -46.34 -1.94
CA GLU A 37 7.45 -47.07 -0.67
C GLU A 37 7.70 -46.17 0.55
N LEU A 38 7.78 -44.84 0.38
CA LEU A 38 8.01 -43.92 1.49
C LEU A 38 6.86 -44.02 2.51
N ARG A 39 7.22 -44.30 3.76
CA ARG A 39 6.29 -44.28 4.89
C ARG A 39 6.69 -43.17 5.88
N PRO A 40 5.72 -42.53 6.56
CA PRO A 40 4.27 -42.75 6.47
C PRO A 40 3.66 -42.33 5.11
N ILE A 41 2.55 -42.95 4.70
CA ILE A 41 1.87 -42.61 3.43
C ILE A 41 1.47 -41.12 3.39
N ALA A 42 1.04 -40.58 4.53
CA ALA A 42 0.73 -39.15 4.67
C ALA A 42 1.90 -38.23 4.27
N LEU A 43 3.15 -38.61 4.57
CA LEU A 43 4.33 -37.85 4.18
C LEU A 43 4.56 -37.89 2.66
N ARG A 44 4.35 -39.06 2.05
CA ARG A 44 4.45 -39.23 0.60
C ARG A 44 3.41 -38.38 -0.14
N ASP A 45 2.19 -38.33 0.40
CA ASP A 45 1.09 -37.56 -0.18
C ASP A 45 1.37 -36.06 -0.03
N GLU A 46 1.82 -35.59 1.13
CA GLU A 46 2.25 -34.18 1.36
C GLU A 46 3.38 -33.77 0.40
N LEU A 47 4.40 -34.61 0.19
CA LEU A 47 5.49 -34.31 -0.75
C LEU A 47 5.01 -34.22 -2.20
N THR A 48 3.99 -35.00 -2.56
CA THR A 48 3.39 -34.99 -3.90
C THR A 48 2.56 -33.72 -4.09
N GLU A 49 1.70 -33.40 -3.12
CA GLU A 49 0.88 -32.20 -3.08
C GLU A 49 1.75 -30.93 -3.12
N LEU A 50 2.80 -30.85 -2.30
CA LEU A 50 3.73 -29.72 -2.31
C LEU A 50 4.37 -29.52 -3.69
N GLY A 51 4.72 -30.61 -4.38
CA GLY A 51 5.21 -30.54 -5.75
C GLY A 51 4.21 -29.90 -6.72
N GLU A 52 2.92 -30.18 -6.56
CA GLU A 52 1.84 -29.59 -7.34
C GLU A 52 1.58 -28.13 -6.97
N LEU A 53 1.56 -27.80 -5.67
CA LEU A 53 1.39 -26.44 -5.17
C LEU A 53 2.50 -25.50 -5.64
N PHE A 54 3.77 -25.95 -5.63
CA PHE A 54 4.87 -25.15 -6.18
C PHE A 54 4.72 -24.92 -7.70
N ARG A 55 4.27 -25.93 -8.45
CA ARG A 55 4.01 -25.80 -9.90
C ARG A 55 2.84 -24.85 -10.18
N ALA A 56 1.76 -24.95 -9.43
CA ALA A 56 0.62 -24.04 -9.52
C ALA A 56 1.03 -22.61 -9.17
N TYR A 57 1.82 -22.43 -8.10
CA TYR A 57 2.35 -21.13 -7.72
C TYR A 57 3.20 -20.50 -8.84
N GLN A 58 4.08 -21.28 -9.49
CA GLN A 58 4.90 -20.80 -10.61
C GLN A 58 4.09 -20.36 -11.85
N GLN A 59 2.85 -20.84 -12.00
CA GLN A 59 1.97 -20.48 -13.12
C GLN A 59 1.11 -19.24 -12.84
N ARG A 60 1.14 -18.69 -11.62
CA ARG A 60 0.37 -17.49 -11.27
C ARG A 60 0.92 -16.26 -11.98
N ALA A 61 0.00 -15.43 -12.48
CA ALA A 61 0.35 -14.15 -13.12
C ALA A 61 0.96 -13.14 -12.12
N GLU A 62 0.56 -13.21 -10.85
CA GLU A 62 1.06 -12.34 -9.79
C GLU A 62 1.72 -13.14 -8.66
N PRO A 63 2.98 -12.84 -8.29
CA PRO A 63 3.70 -13.55 -7.25
C PRO A 63 3.28 -13.09 -5.84
N ASP A 64 2.86 -14.05 -5.02
CA ASP A 64 2.44 -13.87 -3.64
C ASP A 64 3.49 -14.41 -2.66
N LEU A 65 4.27 -13.49 -2.06
CA LEU A 65 5.41 -13.85 -1.22
C LEU A 65 4.99 -14.52 0.10
N ALA A 66 3.79 -14.27 0.62
CA ALA A 66 3.30 -14.93 1.83
C ALA A 66 3.06 -16.42 1.55
N VAL A 67 2.31 -16.70 0.48
CA VAL A 67 2.05 -18.07 0.03
C VAL A 67 3.35 -18.81 -0.29
N LEU A 68 4.32 -18.15 -0.93
CA LEU A 68 5.63 -18.75 -1.21
C LEU A 68 6.42 -19.09 0.07
N ALA A 69 6.41 -18.21 1.07
CA ALA A 69 7.09 -18.46 2.35
C ALA A 69 6.51 -19.69 3.07
N ASP A 70 5.18 -19.85 3.04
CA ASP A 70 4.50 -20.98 3.67
C ASP A 70 4.72 -22.30 2.91
N LEU A 71 4.77 -22.26 1.58
CA LEU A 71 5.17 -23.41 0.77
C LEU A 71 6.60 -23.86 1.08
N HIS A 72 7.53 -22.92 1.28
CA HIS A 72 8.89 -23.24 1.71
C HIS A 72 8.95 -23.81 3.13
N ALA A 73 8.13 -23.31 4.05
CA ALA A 73 8.04 -23.84 5.43
C ALA A 73 7.49 -25.28 5.45
N ARG A 74 6.40 -25.56 4.71
CA ARG A 74 5.87 -26.92 4.56
C ARG A 74 6.88 -27.85 3.93
N LYS A 75 7.60 -27.40 2.89
CA LYS A 75 8.68 -28.15 2.25
C LYS A 75 9.82 -28.48 3.21
N ALA A 76 10.23 -27.54 4.07
CA ALA A 76 11.25 -27.78 5.07
C ALA A 76 10.83 -28.90 6.04
N LYS A 77 9.61 -28.82 6.58
CA LYS A 77 9.05 -29.85 7.48
C LYS A 77 8.96 -31.21 6.80
N ALA A 78 8.46 -31.27 5.57
CA ALA A 78 8.33 -32.52 4.82
C ALA A 78 9.70 -33.13 4.46
N PHE A 79 10.70 -32.32 4.09
CA PHE A 79 12.05 -32.80 3.82
C PHE A 79 12.77 -33.27 5.09
N PHE A 80 12.54 -32.60 6.23
CA PHE A 80 13.06 -33.04 7.51
C PHE A 80 12.44 -34.39 7.92
N ALA A 81 11.12 -34.53 7.86
CA ALA A 81 10.43 -35.78 8.15
C ALA A 81 10.85 -36.94 7.21
N TRP A 82 11.10 -36.63 5.94
CA TRP A 82 11.64 -37.61 4.99
C TRP A 82 13.07 -37.99 5.34
N ALA A 83 13.91 -37.04 5.72
CA ALA A 83 15.26 -37.32 6.19
C ALA A 83 15.29 -38.20 7.45
N GLU A 84 14.38 -37.98 8.40
CA GLU A 84 14.25 -38.82 9.59
C GLU A 84 13.80 -40.24 9.25
N ALA A 85 12.90 -40.39 8.27
CA ALA A 85 12.42 -41.69 7.83
C ALA A 85 13.47 -42.51 7.04
N THR A 86 14.40 -41.86 6.34
CA THR A 86 15.39 -42.55 5.47
C THR A 86 16.84 -42.46 5.94
N GLY A 87 17.15 -41.58 6.90
CA GLY A 87 18.51 -41.27 7.32
C GLY A 87 19.33 -40.46 6.31
N ASP A 88 18.72 -39.91 5.26
CA ASP A 88 19.44 -39.18 4.20
C ASP A 88 19.84 -37.76 4.66
N THR A 89 21.13 -37.57 4.94
CA THR A 89 21.71 -36.27 5.34
C THR A 89 21.54 -35.19 4.27
N ALA A 90 21.49 -35.54 2.98
CA ALA A 90 21.25 -34.56 1.92
C ALA A 90 19.84 -33.97 1.99
N LEU A 91 18.85 -34.74 2.44
CA LEU A 91 17.50 -34.24 2.70
C LEU A 91 17.45 -33.29 3.90
N ARG A 92 18.27 -33.52 4.94
CA ARG A 92 18.41 -32.56 6.05
C ARG A 92 18.95 -31.20 5.57
N LEU A 93 19.96 -31.22 4.71
CA LEU A 93 20.51 -30.00 4.10
C LEU A 93 19.51 -29.32 3.16
N ASP A 94 18.70 -30.09 2.43
CA ASP A 94 17.61 -29.54 1.61
C ASP A 94 16.50 -28.93 2.48
N ALA A 95 16.19 -29.53 3.64
CA ALA A 95 15.23 -29.02 4.61
C ALA A 95 15.68 -27.68 5.19
N GLN A 96 16.94 -27.59 5.63
CA GLN A 96 17.54 -26.34 6.13
C GLN A 96 17.55 -25.24 5.06
N ARG A 97 17.88 -25.58 3.81
CA ARG A 97 17.80 -24.61 2.70
C ARG A 97 16.37 -24.15 2.43
N ALA A 98 15.39 -25.04 2.53
CA ALA A 98 13.98 -24.67 2.40
C ALA A 98 13.51 -23.79 3.57
N GLU A 99 13.98 -24.03 4.79
CA GLU A 99 13.71 -23.20 5.96
C GLU A 99 14.32 -21.80 5.82
N GLN A 100 15.58 -21.71 5.41
CA GLN A 100 16.25 -20.44 5.12
C GLN A 100 15.53 -19.68 3.98
N ALA A 101 15.08 -20.38 2.95
CA ALA A 101 14.28 -19.78 1.89
C ALA A 101 12.94 -19.27 2.42
N SER A 102 12.25 -20.01 3.29
CA SER A 102 11.03 -19.54 3.96
C SER A 102 11.31 -18.27 4.77
N ALA A 103 12.34 -18.27 5.62
CA ALA A 103 12.71 -17.11 6.43
C ALA A 103 13.08 -15.90 5.57
N THR A 104 13.82 -16.10 4.48
CA THR A 104 14.22 -15.03 3.55
C THR A 104 13.03 -14.46 2.79
N VAL A 105 12.17 -15.32 2.22
CA VAL A 105 10.96 -14.89 1.51
C VAL A 105 9.99 -14.22 2.49
N ARG A 106 9.87 -14.71 3.71
CA ARG A 106 9.10 -14.07 4.77
C ARG A 106 9.69 -12.72 5.11
N LEU A 107 11.00 -12.59 5.32
CA LEU A 107 11.64 -11.30 5.58
C LEU A 107 11.52 -10.32 4.39
N GLN A 108 11.57 -10.81 3.15
CA GLN A 108 11.29 -9.99 1.96
C GLN A 108 9.82 -9.59 1.89
N HIS A 109 8.90 -10.49 2.20
CA HIS A 109 7.48 -10.19 2.33
C HIS A 109 7.28 -9.14 3.41
N LEU A 110 7.78 -9.38 4.62
CA LEU A 110 7.79 -8.47 5.77
C LEU A 110 8.41 -7.10 5.40
N HIS A 111 9.56 -7.03 4.72
CA HIS A 111 10.12 -5.76 4.23
C HIS A 111 9.25 -5.08 3.17
N ARG A 112 8.55 -5.87 2.35
CA ARG A 112 7.61 -5.39 1.33
C ARG A 112 6.28 -4.91 1.94
N ILE A 113 5.84 -5.53 3.04
CA ILE A 113 4.62 -5.18 3.79
C ILE A 113 4.90 -4.30 5.03
N GLY A 114 6.17 -3.97 5.27
CA GLY A 114 6.66 -3.10 6.35
C GLY A 114 6.79 -3.73 7.74
N GLN A 115 6.65 -5.05 7.90
CA GLN A 115 6.58 -5.74 9.19
C GLN A 115 7.96 -6.12 9.77
N ALA A 116 8.15 -5.93 11.09
CA ALA A 116 9.31 -6.43 11.84
C ALA A 116 8.90 -7.70 12.63
N PRO A 117 9.81 -8.64 12.89
CA PRO A 117 9.49 -9.84 13.66
C PRO A 117 9.38 -9.50 15.15
N ASP A 118 8.23 -9.88 15.72
CA ASP A 118 7.81 -9.93 17.13
C ASP A 118 7.86 -8.65 17.99
N GLY A 119 6.67 -8.26 18.48
CA GLY A 119 6.46 -7.46 19.69
C GLY A 119 5.72 -6.14 19.50
N GLU A 120 4.39 -6.17 19.73
CA GLU A 120 3.49 -5.03 19.98
C GLU A 120 3.62 -3.77 19.11
N GLY A 121 2.93 -3.78 17.96
CA GLY A 121 2.63 -2.60 17.17
C GLY A 121 2.46 -2.93 15.69
N PRO A 122 1.65 -2.20 14.92
CA PRO A 122 1.42 -2.49 13.51
C PRO A 122 2.76 -2.43 12.80
N ALA A 123 3.15 -3.59 12.30
CA ALA A 123 4.41 -3.87 11.68
C ALA A 123 4.41 -3.21 10.27
N VAL A 124 4.31 -1.88 10.22
CA VAL A 124 4.39 -1.08 9.02
C VAL A 124 5.30 0.08 9.36
N ALA A 125 6.47 0.15 8.70
CA ALA A 125 7.41 1.26 8.83
C ALA A 125 6.80 2.56 8.27
N ARG A 126 6.07 3.28 9.13
CA ARG A 126 5.39 4.53 8.78
C ARG A 126 6.35 5.70 8.68
N LEU A 127 6.02 6.66 7.82
CA LEU A 127 6.75 7.92 7.72
C LEU A 127 6.62 8.76 9.00
N LEU A 128 5.42 8.79 9.57
CA LEU A 128 5.17 9.36 10.88
C LEU A 128 5.07 8.21 11.90
N THR A 129 6.00 8.19 12.85
CA THR A 129 6.23 7.03 13.73
C THR A 129 5.65 7.19 15.13
N ALA A 130 5.20 8.39 15.50
CA ALA A 130 4.71 8.67 16.85
C ALA A 130 3.28 9.18 16.83
N SER A 131 2.47 8.77 17.82
CA SER A 131 1.07 9.19 17.96
C SER A 131 0.89 10.70 17.97
N ALA A 132 1.78 11.43 18.65
CA ALA A 132 1.77 12.88 18.62
C ALA A 132 1.90 13.45 17.18
N GLN A 133 2.69 12.83 16.30
CA GLN A 133 2.81 13.27 14.90
C GLN A 133 1.48 13.08 14.16
N TRP A 134 0.77 11.99 14.41
CA TRP A 134 -0.53 11.70 13.81
C TRP A 134 -1.60 12.71 14.27
N ASP A 135 -1.57 13.07 15.54
CA ASP A 135 -2.52 14.05 16.09
C ASP A 135 -2.27 15.45 15.52
N HIS A 136 -1.00 15.85 15.34
CA HIS A 136 -0.68 17.10 14.67
C HIS A 136 -1.09 17.10 13.18
N ALA A 137 -0.96 15.97 12.48
CA ALA A 137 -1.44 15.86 11.10
C ALA A 137 -2.96 16.06 11.02
N ARG A 138 -3.72 15.41 11.92
CA ARG A 138 -5.17 15.61 12.04
C ARG A 138 -5.54 17.05 12.41
N ALA A 139 -4.83 17.65 13.36
CA ALA A 139 -5.08 19.02 13.81
C ALA A 139 -4.89 20.04 12.68
N VAL A 140 -3.88 19.87 11.83
CA VAL A 140 -3.68 20.76 10.66
C VAL A 140 -4.81 20.61 9.66
N LEU A 141 -5.20 19.38 9.33
CA LEU A 141 -6.28 19.16 8.36
C LEU A 141 -7.62 19.72 8.87
N ALA A 142 -7.93 19.52 10.15
CA ALA A 142 -9.11 20.09 10.80
C ALA A 142 -9.06 21.63 10.79
N HIS A 143 -7.94 22.24 11.22
CA HIS A 143 -7.77 23.69 11.20
C HIS A 143 -7.97 24.26 9.80
N VAL A 144 -7.37 23.62 8.79
CA VAL A 144 -7.50 24.09 7.41
C VAL A 144 -8.92 23.92 6.90
N ALA A 145 -9.63 22.83 7.23
CA ALA A 145 -11.04 22.64 6.87
C ALA A 145 -11.91 23.82 7.34
N ASP A 146 -11.68 24.28 8.57
CA ASP A 146 -12.45 25.35 9.21
C ASP A 146 -12.02 26.77 8.79
N HIS A 147 -10.75 26.98 8.41
CA HIS A 147 -10.16 28.32 8.27
C HIS A 147 -9.63 28.66 6.87
N ALA A 148 -9.82 27.81 5.84
CA ALA A 148 -9.34 28.17 4.51
C ALA A 148 -10.11 29.40 3.95
N PRO A 149 -9.39 30.39 3.41
CA PRO A 149 -9.97 31.67 2.98
C PRO A 149 -10.74 31.59 1.66
N LEU A 150 -10.54 30.53 0.86
CA LEU A 150 -11.09 30.38 -0.48
C LEU A 150 -11.75 29.00 -0.62
N PRO A 151 -12.86 28.88 -1.37
CA PRO A 151 -13.56 27.61 -1.56
C PRO A 151 -12.85 26.70 -2.57
N GLY A 152 -13.21 25.42 -2.52
CA GLY A 152 -12.84 24.42 -3.53
C GLY A 152 -11.52 23.68 -3.24
N PRO A 153 -11.30 22.57 -3.97
CA PRO A 153 -10.24 21.61 -3.66
C PRO A 153 -8.83 22.16 -3.95
N ASP A 154 -8.64 22.94 -5.03
CA ASP A 154 -7.34 23.54 -5.36
C ASP A 154 -6.87 24.48 -4.24
N ALA A 155 -7.77 25.37 -3.80
CA ALA A 155 -7.54 26.28 -2.67
C ALA A 155 -7.24 25.50 -1.38
N ARG A 156 -8.09 24.52 -1.05
CA ARG A 156 -7.91 23.69 0.14
C ARG A 156 -6.56 22.99 0.15
N LEU A 157 -6.16 22.37 -0.97
CA LEU A 157 -4.87 21.68 -1.06
C LEU A 157 -3.70 22.65 -0.89
N LEU A 158 -3.72 23.80 -1.58
CA LEU A 158 -2.65 24.78 -1.44
C LEU A 158 -2.56 25.31 0.00
N VAL A 159 -3.70 25.60 0.63
CA VAL A 159 -3.77 26.07 2.02
C VAL A 159 -3.22 25.02 2.99
N VAL A 160 -3.52 23.72 2.80
CA VAL A 160 -2.89 22.64 3.59
C VAL A 160 -1.37 22.69 3.48
N MET A 161 -0.84 22.78 2.25
CA MET A 161 0.60 22.76 2.01
C MET A 161 1.31 23.99 2.57
N LEU A 162 0.70 25.17 2.46
CA LEU A 162 1.22 26.42 3.01
C LEU A 162 1.16 26.41 4.55
N THR A 163 0.04 25.96 5.12
CA THR A 163 -0.13 25.82 6.57
C THR A 163 0.95 24.93 7.15
N LEU A 164 1.18 23.73 6.60
CA LEU A 164 2.25 22.84 7.07
C LEU A 164 3.64 23.47 7.00
N ARG A 165 3.87 24.33 6.01
CA ARG A 165 5.16 24.98 5.75
C ARG A 165 5.42 26.12 6.71
N THR A 166 4.37 26.82 7.17
CA THR A 166 4.44 27.98 8.06
C THR A 166 4.03 27.68 9.50
N ALA A 167 3.47 26.51 9.79
CA ALA A 167 2.85 26.15 11.08
C ALA A 167 3.77 26.22 12.32
N GLN A 168 5.08 26.40 12.16
CA GLN A 168 5.97 26.61 13.31
C GLN A 168 5.97 28.07 13.80
N SER A 169 5.85 29.05 12.90
CA SER A 169 6.12 30.46 13.23
C SER A 169 5.33 31.45 12.37
N GLY A 170 4.32 30.97 11.65
CA GLY A 170 3.62 31.74 10.62
C GLY A 170 4.45 32.10 9.40
N VAL A 171 5.72 31.73 9.32
CA VAL A 171 6.66 32.13 8.25
C VAL A 171 7.29 30.91 7.61
N GLY A 172 7.48 30.95 6.30
CA GLY A 172 8.10 29.88 5.53
C GLY A 172 8.75 30.37 4.24
N ASN A 173 9.29 29.42 3.48
CA ASN A 173 9.92 29.67 2.19
C ASN A 173 9.23 28.81 1.13
N LEU A 174 8.90 29.42 0.00
CA LEU A 174 8.20 28.79 -1.12
C LEU A 174 8.98 29.05 -2.40
N VAL A 175 9.01 28.05 -3.30
CA VAL A 175 9.54 28.23 -4.65
C VAL A 175 8.47 27.89 -5.69
N GLY A 176 8.61 28.44 -6.90
CA GLY A 176 7.70 28.12 -8.00
C GLY A 176 7.57 26.62 -8.28
N GLN A 177 8.62 25.83 -8.03
CA GLN A 177 8.58 24.36 -8.16
C GLN A 177 7.63 23.69 -7.15
N ASP A 178 7.47 24.25 -5.94
CA ASP A 178 6.53 23.72 -4.95
C ASP A 178 5.09 23.83 -5.45
N LEU A 179 4.75 24.94 -6.12
CA LEU A 179 3.43 25.20 -6.69
C LEU A 179 3.19 24.34 -7.94
N LYS A 180 4.16 24.30 -8.86
CA LYS A 180 4.10 23.49 -10.09
C LYS A 180 4.06 21.99 -9.82
N GLY A 181 4.53 21.56 -8.65
CA GLY A 181 4.51 20.16 -8.21
C GLY A 181 3.13 19.70 -7.72
N LEU A 182 2.20 20.63 -7.45
CA LEU A 182 0.84 20.34 -7.03
C LEU A 182 -0.10 20.23 -8.25
N PRO A 183 -1.15 19.38 -8.19
CA PRO A 183 -2.13 19.26 -9.26
C PRO A 183 -3.17 20.40 -9.19
N LEU A 184 -2.70 21.65 -9.26
CA LEU A 184 -3.54 22.85 -9.25
C LEU A 184 -3.85 23.26 -10.70
N ARG A 185 -5.08 23.71 -10.96
CA ARG A 185 -5.50 24.17 -12.29
C ARG A 185 -4.85 25.48 -12.69
N ASP A 186 -4.88 26.47 -11.80
CA ASP A 186 -4.25 27.78 -11.98
C ASP A 186 -3.52 28.20 -10.68
N PRO A 187 -2.25 27.78 -10.50
CA PRO A 187 -1.51 28.09 -9.28
C PRO A 187 -1.20 29.58 -9.13
N GLU A 188 -1.05 30.32 -10.22
CA GLU A 188 -0.70 31.74 -10.20
C GLU A 188 -1.90 32.57 -9.73
N GLN A 189 -3.05 32.37 -10.37
CA GLN A 189 -4.29 33.04 -9.98
C GLN A 189 -4.66 32.73 -8.52
N LEU A 190 -4.54 31.46 -8.11
CA LEU A 190 -4.89 31.04 -6.77
C LEU A 190 -3.98 31.68 -5.70
N VAL A 191 -2.68 31.80 -5.96
CA VAL A 191 -1.77 32.52 -5.07
C VAL A 191 -2.13 34.00 -5.01
N GLY A 192 -2.45 34.63 -6.15
CA GLY A 192 -2.93 36.01 -6.20
C GLY A 192 -4.15 36.23 -5.30
N GLN A 193 -5.17 35.38 -5.39
CA GLN A 193 -6.36 35.47 -4.54
C GLN A 193 -6.05 35.31 -3.06
N LEU A 194 -5.13 34.41 -2.69
CA LEU A 194 -4.70 34.26 -1.29
C LEU A 194 -3.98 35.51 -0.78
N VAL A 195 -3.19 36.18 -1.63
CA VAL A 195 -2.53 37.44 -1.28
C VAL A 195 -3.54 38.59 -1.17
N GLU A 196 -4.45 38.72 -2.12
CA GLU A 196 -5.50 39.74 -2.12
C GLU A 196 -6.44 39.62 -0.90
N SER A 197 -6.72 38.40 -0.46
CA SER A 197 -7.51 38.15 0.75
C SER A 197 -6.80 38.53 2.05
N GLY A 198 -5.49 38.83 2.00
CA GLY A 198 -4.65 39.08 3.16
C GLY A 198 -4.28 37.84 3.97
N TRP A 199 -4.74 36.65 3.55
CA TRP A 199 -4.41 35.39 4.22
C TRP A 199 -2.94 35.00 4.02
N LEU A 200 -2.39 35.24 2.82
CA LEU A 200 -0.99 35.02 2.48
C LEU A 200 -0.29 36.36 2.25
N SER A 201 0.91 36.53 2.79
CA SER A 201 1.82 37.60 2.41
C SER A 201 3.09 37.00 1.82
N ILE A 202 3.58 37.58 0.73
CA ILE A 202 4.77 37.12 0.01
C ILE A 202 5.77 38.28 -0.13
N ALA A 203 7.07 37.95 -0.06
CA ALA A 203 8.13 38.91 -0.34
C ALA A 203 8.35 39.01 -1.85
N GLY A 204 7.74 40.02 -2.49
CA GLY A 204 7.80 40.24 -3.93
C GLY A 204 6.43 40.10 -4.60
N THR A 205 6.41 39.83 -5.89
CA THR A 205 5.18 39.61 -6.67
C THR A 205 4.85 38.12 -6.83
N VAL A 206 3.62 37.83 -7.25
CA VAL A 206 3.20 36.45 -7.57
C VAL A 206 4.01 35.90 -8.74
N GLU A 207 4.25 36.72 -9.78
CA GLU A 207 5.07 36.34 -10.94
C GLU A 207 6.49 35.98 -10.51
N GLU A 208 7.11 36.78 -9.64
CA GLU A 208 8.44 36.51 -9.09
C GLU A 208 8.48 35.19 -8.31
N LEU A 209 7.44 34.90 -7.51
CA LEU A 209 7.30 33.62 -6.82
C LEU A 209 7.17 32.43 -7.79
N ILE A 210 6.39 32.56 -8.86
CA ILE A 210 6.22 31.50 -9.86
C ILE A 210 7.53 31.23 -10.63
N ALA A 211 8.33 32.28 -10.83
CA ALA A 211 9.65 32.22 -11.46
C ALA A 211 10.77 31.80 -10.50
N SER A 212 10.54 31.82 -9.19
CA SER A 212 11.58 31.60 -8.18
C SER A 212 12.14 30.17 -8.19
N ARG A 213 13.40 30.06 -7.77
CA ARG A 213 14.19 28.82 -7.77
C ARG A 213 14.68 28.47 -6.37
N PRO A 214 15.08 27.22 -6.10
CA PRO A 214 15.60 26.79 -4.80
C PRO A 214 16.75 27.65 -4.25
N GLU A 215 17.55 28.25 -5.12
CA GLU A 215 18.67 29.12 -4.73
C GLU A 215 18.21 30.50 -4.24
N CYS A 216 17.01 30.94 -4.62
CA CYS A 216 16.41 32.20 -4.23
C CYS A 216 14.93 31.99 -3.88
N PRO A 217 14.61 31.36 -2.73
CA PRO A 217 13.25 31.08 -2.36
C PRO A 217 12.52 32.35 -1.92
N THR A 218 11.23 32.43 -2.26
CA THR A 218 10.36 33.52 -1.83
C THR A 218 9.94 33.29 -0.37
N ARG A 219 10.18 34.28 0.48
CA ARG A 219 9.66 34.27 1.85
C ARG A 219 8.16 34.50 1.83
N ILE A 220 7.43 33.70 2.60
CA ILE A 220 5.98 33.80 2.78
C ILE A 220 5.62 33.91 4.26
N SER A 221 4.48 34.53 4.56
CA SER A 221 3.90 34.59 5.90
C SER A 221 2.39 34.39 5.87
N VAL A 222 1.86 33.69 6.86
CA VAL A 222 0.43 33.51 7.10
C VAL A 222 0.15 34.12 8.49
N PRO A 223 -0.42 35.34 8.57
CA PRO A 223 -0.56 36.07 9.82
C PRO A 223 -1.28 35.28 10.91
N SER A 224 -2.37 34.58 10.57
CA SER A 224 -3.16 33.78 11.52
C SER A 224 -2.43 32.57 12.13
N LEU A 225 -1.24 32.24 11.62
CA LEU A 225 -0.38 31.15 12.13
C LEU A 225 0.85 31.68 12.87
N THR A 226 0.98 33.00 13.03
CA THR A 226 2.14 33.64 13.68
C THR A 226 1.89 33.71 15.18
N PRO A 227 2.72 33.07 16.02
CA PRO A 227 2.61 33.22 17.47
C PRO A 227 2.94 34.65 17.91
N ASP A 228 2.26 35.13 18.96
CA ASP A 228 2.55 36.39 19.65
C ASP A 228 2.65 36.20 21.18
N ASP A 229 2.93 37.27 21.92
CA ASP A 229 3.19 37.21 23.37
C ASP A 229 1.97 36.74 24.21
N GLY A 230 0.76 36.74 23.63
CA GLY A 230 -0.48 36.32 24.28
C GLY A 230 -1.12 35.06 23.67
N ASP A 231 -0.80 34.73 22.43
CA ASP A 231 -1.32 33.59 21.67
C ASP A 231 -0.18 32.76 21.07
N PRO A 232 0.05 31.51 21.54
CA PRO A 232 1.07 30.64 20.96
C PRO A 232 0.77 30.21 19.51
N GLY A 233 -0.37 30.62 18.95
CA GLY A 233 -0.87 30.22 17.65
C GLY A 233 -1.54 28.85 17.68
N PRO A 234 -2.15 28.43 16.55
CA PRO A 234 -2.94 27.21 16.50
C PRO A 234 -2.12 25.91 16.59
N PHE A 235 -0.79 25.99 16.43
CA PHE A 235 0.09 24.81 16.43
C PHE A 235 1.34 25.02 17.27
N THR A 236 1.59 24.10 18.20
CA THR A 236 2.81 24.07 19.03
C THR A 236 3.89 23.18 18.41
N PHE A 237 4.22 23.38 17.13
CA PHE A 237 5.19 22.53 16.43
C PHE A 237 6.63 22.80 16.87
N GLY A 238 7.31 21.76 17.37
CA GLY A 238 8.76 21.82 17.57
C GLY A 238 9.54 21.88 16.24
N LYS A 239 10.77 22.41 16.27
CA LYS A 239 11.69 22.54 15.12
C LYS A 239 11.83 21.26 14.27
N LYS A 240 11.77 20.08 14.90
CA LYS A 240 11.91 18.77 14.23
C LYS A 240 10.58 18.21 13.69
N MET A 241 9.45 18.70 14.17
CA MET A 241 8.12 18.19 13.85
C MET A 241 7.64 18.69 12.48
N ARG A 242 7.70 20.00 12.28
CA ARG A 242 7.25 20.68 11.05
C ARG A 242 7.81 20.06 9.77
N PRO A 243 9.13 19.85 9.59
CA PRO A 243 9.65 19.25 8.36
C PRO A 243 9.18 17.80 8.15
N ARG A 244 8.91 17.03 9.22
CA ARG A 244 8.36 15.67 9.11
C ARG A 244 6.92 15.68 8.61
N LEU A 245 6.07 16.54 9.17
CA LEU A 245 4.67 16.68 8.75
C LEU A 245 4.56 17.19 7.32
N SER A 246 5.31 18.24 6.99
CA SER A 246 5.36 18.77 5.62
C SER A 246 5.86 17.70 4.63
N GLY A 247 6.91 16.97 4.98
CA GLY A 247 7.44 15.89 4.15
C GLY A 247 6.46 14.73 3.99
N TRP A 248 5.73 14.36 5.04
CA TRP A 248 4.67 13.35 4.99
C TRP A 248 3.55 13.76 4.03
N ALA A 249 3.01 14.97 4.16
CA ALA A 249 1.94 15.45 3.29
C ALA A 249 2.40 15.52 1.83
N GLN A 250 3.63 15.98 1.56
CA GLN A 250 4.22 15.95 0.23
C GLN A 250 4.32 14.52 -0.34
N ARG A 251 4.58 13.51 0.50
CA ARG A 251 4.64 12.11 0.05
C ARG A 251 3.26 11.54 -0.26
N VAL A 252 2.22 11.91 0.51
CA VAL A 252 0.83 11.54 0.23
C VAL A 252 0.36 12.21 -1.07
N VAL A 253 0.44 13.54 -1.13
CA VAL A 253 0.02 14.32 -2.30
C VAL A 253 0.84 13.94 -3.53
N GLY A 254 2.13 13.63 -3.37
CA GLY A 254 3.04 13.24 -4.45
C GLY A 254 3.08 11.75 -4.76
N GLU A 255 2.15 10.94 -4.22
CA GLU A 255 2.17 9.49 -4.40
C GLU A 255 2.18 9.10 -5.89
N LYS A 256 2.98 8.09 -6.21
CA LYS A 256 3.35 7.73 -7.59
C LYS A 256 2.15 7.32 -8.45
N LYS A 257 1.22 6.51 -7.93
CA LYS A 257 0.05 6.07 -8.69
C LYS A 257 -0.96 7.20 -8.85
N LEU A 258 -1.18 8.00 -7.82
CA LEU A 258 -2.00 9.22 -7.93
C LEU A 258 -1.45 10.17 -9.01
N ARG A 259 -0.12 10.38 -9.05
CA ARG A 259 0.53 11.21 -10.09
C ARG A 259 0.40 10.59 -11.48
N LYS A 260 0.59 9.28 -11.63
CA LYS A 260 0.45 8.60 -12.93
C LYS A 260 -0.98 8.65 -13.47
N ALA A 261 -1.96 8.56 -12.58
CA ALA A 261 -3.38 8.68 -12.91
C ALA A 261 -3.82 10.14 -13.15
N LYS A 262 -2.90 11.12 -13.06
CA LYS A 262 -3.19 12.56 -13.24
C LYS A 262 -4.35 13.06 -12.38
N THR A 263 -4.48 12.51 -11.18
CA THR A 263 -5.53 12.90 -10.24
C THR A 263 -5.37 14.35 -9.78
N GLY A 264 -6.49 15.08 -9.72
CA GLY A 264 -6.61 16.47 -9.28
C GLY A 264 -6.49 16.66 -7.77
N ALA A 265 -6.61 17.91 -7.33
CA ALA A 265 -6.45 18.31 -5.93
C ALA A 265 -7.45 17.59 -5.00
N GLU A 266 -8.67 17.39 -5.46
CA GLU A 266 -9.77 16.74 -4.74
C GLU A 266 -9.41 15.31 -4.31
N ALA A 267 -8.82 14.51 -5.21
CA ALA A 267 -8.40 13.15 -4.92
C ALA A 267 -7.16 13.11 -4.01
N ARG A 268 -6.26 14.12 -4.10
CA ARG A 268 -5.11 14.23 -3.18
C ARG A 268 -5.55 14.60 -1.76
N LEU A 269 -6.57 15.45 -1.63
CA LEU A 269 -7.15 15.79 -0.35
C LEU A 269 -7.87 14.60 0.27
N LEU A 270 -8.63 13.84 -0.52
CA LEU A 270 -9.26 12.62 -0.05
C LEU A 270 -8.20 11.61 0.43
N ALA A 271 -7.11 11.44 -0.31
CA ALA A 271 -5.98 10.62 0.09
C ALA A 271 -5.36 11.08 1.44
N LEU A 272 -5.16 12.40 1.64
CA LEU A 272 -4.69 12.95 2.92
C LEU A 272 -5.67 12.66 4.07
N ALA A 273 -6.97 12.92 3.87
CA ALA A 273 -8.00 12.70 4.87
C ALA A 273 -8.04 11.22 5.29
N LEU A 274 -8.12 10.30 4.33
CA LEU A 274 -8.15 8.86 4.59
C LEU A 274 -6.86 8.33 5.22
N ALA A 275 -5.69 8.90 4.86
CA ALA A 275 -4.43 8.56 5.52
C ALA A 275 -4.46 8.90 7.01
N THR A 276 -5.21 9.91 7.45
CA THR A 276 -5.34 10.29 8.87
C THR A 276 -6.52 9.68 9.61
N GLY A 277 -7.46 9.09 8.88
CA GLY A 277 -8.69 8.49 9.38
C GLY A 277 -8.72 6.97 9.35
N ALA A 278 -7.56 6.30 9.27
CA ALA A 278 -7.46 4.84 9.23
C ALA A 278 -6.90 4.25 10.53
N GLU A 279 -7.25 3.01 10.82
CA GLU A 279 -6.68 2.19 11.89
C GLU A 279 -5.26 1.71 11.54
N ALA A 280 -4.61 1.11 12.54
CA ALA A 280 -3.27 0.54 12.44
C ALA A 280 -3.09 -0.51 11.32
N ASP A 281 -4.16 -1.20 10.93
CA ASP A 281 -4.21 -2.21 9.86
C ASP A 281 -4.74 -1.67 8.52
N GLY A 282 -5.03 -0.36 8.47
CA GLY A 282 -5.55 0.34 7.30
C GLY A 282 -7.06 0.46 7.21
N ARG A 283 -7.85 -0.18 8.09
CA ARG A 283 -9.31 -0.08 8.05
C ARG A 283 -9.75 1.37 8.27
N LEU A 284 -10.70 1.84 7.47
CA LEU A 284 -11.17 3.22 7.53
C LEU A 284 -12.10 3.43 8.73
N GLY A 285 -11.88 4.52 9.46
CA GLY A 285 -12.66 4.94 10.62
C GLY A 285 -12.39 4.14 11.89
N PRO A 286 -12.90 4.62 13.04
CA PRO A 286 -12.72 3.95 14.33
C PRO A 286 -13.25 2.52 14.30
N GLN A 287 -12.44 1.56 14.74
CA GLN A 287 -12.74 0.13 14.70
C GLN A 287 -13.14 -0.39 13.29
N GLY A 288 -12.74 0.30 12.22
CA GLY A 288 -13.11 -0.05 10.85
C GLY A 288 -14.58 0.20 10.50
N ARG A 289 -15.29 1.04 11.27
CA ARG A 289 -16.71 1.35 11.05
C ARG A 289 -16.97 2.34 9.91
N GLY A 290 -15.92 2.85 9.28
CA GLY A 290 -16.01 3.82 8.20
C GLY A 290 -15.93 5.27 8.66
N VAL A 291 -15.86 6.15 7.67
CA VAL A 291 -15.75 7.60 7.82
C VAL A 291 -16.99 8.24 7.20
N GLU A 292 -17.55 9.23 7.88
CA GLU A 292 -18.70 10.01 7.41
C GLU A 292 -18.38 10.75 6.11
N LEU A 293 -19.24 10.59 5.10
CA LEU A 293 -19.09 11.23 3.79
C LEU A 293 -19.16 12.75 3.89
N GLU A 294 -20.09 13.29 4.67
CA GLU A 294 -20.20 14.74 4.89
C GLU A 294 -18.91 15.35 5.47
N ALA A 295 -18.29 14.66 6.43
CA ALA A 295 -17.02 15.09 7.00
C ALA A 295 -15.90 15.05 5.95
N LEU A 296 -15.83 13.98 5.14
CA LEU A 296 -14.85 13.87 4.06
C LEU A 296 -15.04 14.95 2.98
N ALA A 297 -16.29 15.23 2.60
CA ALA A 297 -16.64 16.23 1.60
C ALA A 297 -16.19 17.63 2.05
N SER A 298 -16.50 17.99 3.31
CA SER A 298 -16.06 19.25 3.92
C SER A 298 -14.55 19.40 3.95
N TRP A 299 -13.84 18.33 4.35
CA TRP A 299 -12.37 18.30 4.40
C TRP A 299 -11.75 18.46 3.00
N CYS A 300 -12.35 17.84 1.99
CA CYS A 300 -11.89 17.91 0.61
C CYS A 300 -12.36 19.14 -0.15
N ALA A 301 -13.27 19.93 0.44
CA ALA A 301 -13.96 21.05 -0.21
C ALA A 301 -14.64 20.65 -1.54
N VAL A 302 -15.36 19.53 -1.52
CA VAL A 302 -16.15 18.99 -2.64
C VAL A 302 -17.59 18.75 -2.21
N ASP A 303 -18.49 18.53 -3.17
CA ASP A 303 -19.84 18.09 -2.88
C ASP A 303 -19.84 16.62 -2.40
N PRO A 304 -20.64 16.25 -1.38
CA PRO A 304 -20.76 14.84 -0.95
C PRO A 304 -21.12 13.88 -2.10
N GLY A 305 -21.89 14.33 -3.09
CA GLY A 305 -22.27 13.55 -4.27
C GLY A 305 -21.11 13.23 -5.21
N ASP A 306 -20.00 13.98 -5.14
CA ASP A 306 -18.79 13.74 -5.95
C ASP A 306 -17.84 12.71 -5.31
N LEU A 307 -18.02 12.41 -4.02
CA LEU A 307 -17.14 11.48 -3.29
C LEU A 307 -17.08 10.06 -3.86
N PRO A 308 -18.19 9.42 -4.29
CA PRO A 308 -18.13 8.08 -4.88
C PRO A 308 -17.16 8.00 -6.06
N GLU A 309 -17.17 9.01 -6.95
CA GLU A 309 -16.26 9.05 -8.10
C GLU A 309 -14.80 9.22 -7.66
N LEU A 310 -14.55 10.01 -6.61
CA LEU A 310 -13.21 10.17 -6.04
C LEU A 310 -12.70 8.89 -5.38
N VAL A 311 -13.58 8.16 -4.71
CA VAL A 311 -13.31 6.86 -4.11
C VAL A 311 -12.98 5.83 -5.20
N ASP A 312 -13.72 5.82 -6.31
CA ASP A 312 -13.42 4.97 -7.47
C ASP A 312 -12.05 5.31 -8.06
N ARG A 313 -11.72 6.60 -8.20
CA ARG A 313 -10.39 7.06 -8.65
C ARG A 313 -9.27 6.59 -7.73
N LEU A 314 -9.45 6.65 -6.41
CA LEU A 314 -8.47 6.14 -5.44
C LEU A 314 -8.36 4.61 -5.47
N THR A 315 -9.48 3.90 -5.66
CA THR A 315 -9.50 2.44 -5.81
C THR A 315 -8.74 2.02 -7.07
N ALA A 316 -8.99 2.68 -8.20
CA ALA A 316 -8.25 2.46 -9.45
C ALA A 316 -6.76 2.79 -9.34
N ALA A 317 -6.41 3.76 -8.48
CA ALA A 317 -5.04 4.11 -8.14
C ALA A 317 -4.41 3.19 -7.09
N ASP A 318 -5.08 2.10 -6.67
CA ASP A 318 -4.61 1.12 -5.69
C ASP A 318 -4.27 1.77 -4.34
N TRP A 319 -5.08 2.77 -3.97
CA TRP A 319 -5.05 3.43 -2.66
C TRP A 319 -6.03 2.78 -1.69
N LEU A 320 -7.18 2.32 -2.19
CA LEU A 320 -8.25 1.71 -1.41
C LEU A 320 -8.55 0.29 -1.89
N ALA A 321 -8.95 -0.57 -0.96
CA ALA A 321 -9.47 -1.91 -1.20
C ALA A 321 -10.70 -2.16 -0.32
N GLU A 322 -11.48 -3.19 -0.67
CA GLU A 322 -12.67 -3.63 0.09
C GLU A 322 -13.66 -2.48 0.35
N VAL A 323 -13.77 -1.56 -0.62
CA VAL A 323 -14.55 -0.32 -0.48
C VAL A 323 -16.04 -0.61 -0.56
N VAL A 324 -16.78 -0.02 0.38
CA VAL A 324 -18.24 0.09 0.30
C VAL A 324 -18.64 1.51 0.66
N VAL A 325 -19.31 2.17 -0.28
CA VAL A 325 -19.91 3.51 -0.10
C VAL A 325 -21.41 3.33 0.14
N THR A 326 -21.90 3.90 1.23
CA THR A 326 -23.32 4.02 1.55
C THR A 326 -23.73 5.48 1.51
N ASP A 327 -25.01 5.80 1.75
CA ASP A 327 -25.50 7.18 1.73
C ASP A 327 -24.81 8.10 2.75
N ALA A 328 -24.27 7.56 3.84
CA ALA A 328 -23.63 8.34 4.91
C ALA A 328 -22.16 7.97 5.17
N LEU A 329 -21.77 6.73 4.92
CA LEU A 329 -20.47 6.20 5.33
C LEU A 329 -19.66 5.64 4.16
N LEU A 330 -18.36 5.93 4.18
CA LEU A 330 -17.33 5.22 3.44
C LEU A 330 -16.66 4.19 4.35
N THR A 331 -16.81 2.91 4.02
CA THR A 331 -16.04 1.82 4.64
C THR A 331 -15.05 1.23 3.65
N GLY A 332 -14.02 0.57 4.15
CA GLY A 332 -12.98 -0.06 3.36
C GLY A 332 -11.65 0.00 4.07
N ARG A 333 -10.56 -0.14 3.30
CA ARG A 333 -9.21 -0.09 3.85
C ARG A 333 -8.22 0.55 2.91
N LEU A 334 -7.21 1.20 3.49
CA LEU A 334 -5.98 1.56 2.80
C LEU A 334 -5.26 0.29 2.35
N THR A 335 -4.74 0.28 1.12
CA THR A 335 -3.92 -0.84 0.62
C THR A 335 -2.55 -0.87 1.30
N GLU A 336 -1.92 -2.05 1.34
CA GLU A 336 -0.58 -2.24 1.93
C GLU A 336 0.46 -1.25 1.40
N ARG A 337 0.33 -0.88 0.13
CA ARG A 337 1.19 0.07 -0.56
C ARG A 337 1.24 1.44 0.14
N VAL A 338 0.09 1.90 0.65
CA VAL A 338 -0.06 3.26 1.20
C VAL A 338 -0.16 3.28 2.72
N LEU A 339 -0.20 2.10 3.38
CA LEU A 339 -0.11 2.00 4.85
C LEU A 339 1.09 2.74 5.46
N PRO A 340 2.31 2.78 4.85
CA PRO A 340 3.41 3.58 5.38
C PRO A 340 3.13 5.09 5.45
N LEU A 341 2.13 5.56 4.71
CA LEU A 341 1.67 6.95 4.71
C LEU A 341 0.54 7.20 5.73
N SER A 342 0.01 6.16 6.37
CA SER A 342 -1.09 6.31 7.33
C SER A 342 -0.65 6.94 8.65
N CYS A 343 -1.59 7.61 9.31
CA CYS A 343 -1.52 8.15 10.66
C CYS A 343 -2.62 7.49 11.50
N PRO A 344 -2.36 6.32 12.11
CA PRO A 344 -3.37 5.53 12.79
C PRO A 344 -4.24 6.31 13.78
N LEU A 345 -5.51 5.94 13.84
CA LEU A 345 -6.40 6.30 14.94
C LEU A 345 -5.87 5.67 16.23
N ARG A 346 -6.03 6.37 17.35
CA ARG A 346 -5.70 5.80 18.65
C ARG A 346 -6.80 4.80 19.02
N PRO A 347 -6.46 3.60 19.51
CA PRO A 347 -7.46 2.75 20.15
C PRO A 347 -8.07 3.55 21.31
N ARG A 348 -9.40 3.65 21.36
CA ARG A 348 -10.09 4.19 22.54
C ARG A 348 -9.69 3.34 23.75
N GLN A 349 -9.13 3.97 24.78
CA GLN A 349 -8.85 3.33 26.06
C GLN A 349 -10.16 3.04 26.80
#